data_AF-A0A968ZGD8-F1
#
_entry.id   AF-A0A968ZGD8-F1
#
_cell.length_a   1.000
_cell.length_b   1.000
_cell.length_c   1.000
_cell.angle_alpha   90.00
_cell.angle_beta   90.00
_cell.angle_gamma   90.00
#
_symmetry.space_group_name_H-M   'P 1'
#
loop_
_entity.id
_entity.type
_entity.pdbx_description
1 polymer ?
#
loop_
_entity_poly.entity_id
_entity_poly.type
_entity_poly.pdbx_seq_one_letter_code
_entity_poly.pdbx_strand_id
1 'polypeptide(L)'
;MKHFFSLLMLFSMAWSHLRAENLPETNSEQTALSGVVVDSNTGECLGGVIIRLPDGSEVYTRFDGTFSLSLLEGFNELHFNLPAYKGQKLLLRRLHNHHPHSLVVALRAD
;
A
#
# COMPACT_ATOMS: atom_id res chain seq x y z
N MET A 1 -22.42 -65.04 9.30
CA MET A 1 -21.10 -64.55 8.86
C MET A 1 -21.24 -63.05 8.63
N LYS A 2 -20.64 -62.29 9.55
CA LYS A 2 -20.61 -60.83 9.55
C LYS A 2 -19.36 -60.38 8.77
N HIS A 3 -19.41 -59.13 8.29
CA HIS A 3 -18.28 -58.32 7.77
C HIS A 3 -17.97 -58.47 6.28
N PHE A 4 -18.71 -57.73 5.43
CA PHE A 4 -18.22 -57.33 4.09
C PHE A 4 -18.73 -55.95 3.64
N PHE A 5 -18.87 -55.02 4.58
CA PHE A 5 -19.27 -53.64 4.31
C PHE A 5 -18.47 -52.67 5.18
N SER A 6 -17.14 -52.64 5.03
CA SER A 6 -16.31 -51.63 5.69
C SER A 6 -14.92 -51.58 5.09
N LEU A 7 -14.79 -51.09 3.85
CA LEU A 7 -13.47 -50.61 3.39
C LEU A 7 -13.53 -49.53 2.30
N LEU A 8 -14.65 -49.35 1.59
CA LEU A 8 -14.71 -48.40 0.45
C LEU A 8 -15.15 -46.97 0.82
N MET A 9 -15.71 -46.73 2.01
CA MET A 9 -16.20 -45.40 2.42
C MET A 9 -15.19 -44.51 3.15
N LEU A 10 -13.98 -45.01 3.48
CA LEU A 10 -12.98 -44.19 4.18
C LEU A 10 -12.00 -43.48 3.23
N PHE A 11 -12.01 -43.80 1.93
CA PHE A 11 -11.09 -43.15 0.99
C PHE A 11 -11.65 -41.87 0.36
N SER A 12 -12.95 -41.61 0.47
CA SER A 12 -13.58 -40.41 -0.15
C SER A 12 -13.75 -39.23 0.81
N MET A 13 -13.66 -39.45 2.13
CA MET A 13 -13.78 -38.37 3.14
C MET A 13 -12.45 -37.75 3.58
N ALA A 14 -11.31 -38.34 3.22
CA ALA A 14 -10.00 -37.77 3.53
C ALA A 14 -9.56 -36.67 2.54
N TRP A 15 -10.24 -36.54 1.39
CA TRP A 15 -9.85 -35.57 0.35
C TRP A 15 -10.50 -34.19 0.53
N SER A 16 -11.60 -34.09 1.27
CA SER A 16 -12.29 -32.82 1.51
C SER A 16 -11.77 -32.06 2.74
N HIS A 17 -10.93 -32.66 3.60
CA HIS A 17 -10.43 -31.99 4.80
C HIS A 17 -9.04 -31.34 4.64
N LEU A 18 -8.29 -31.66 3.58
CA LEU A 18 -6.92 -31.19 3.34
C LEU A 18 -6.81 -30.00 2.36
N ARG A 19 -7.91 -29.28 2.10
CA ARG A 19 -7.92 -28.14 1.17
C ARG A 19 -8.61 -26.90 1.74
N ALA A 20 -8.41 -26.61 3.02
CA ALA A 20 -8.96 -25.41 3.64
C ALA A 20 -8.07 -24.75 4.72
N GLU A 21 -6.76 -25.01 4.76
CA GLU A 21 -5.86 -24.42 5.78
C GLU A 21 -4.59 -23.77 5.20
N ASN A 22 -4.60 -23.36 3.94
CA ASN A 22 -3.51 -22.56 3.38
C ASN A 22 -3.99 -21.78 2.14
N LEU A 23 -5.15 -21.13 2.24
CA LEU A 23 -5.31 -19.92 1.45
C LEU A 23 -4.27 -18.95 2.02
N PRO A 24 -3.35 -18.39 1.22
CA PRO A 24 -2.54 -17.30 1.72
C PRO A 24 -3.53 -16.23 2.16
N GLU A 25 -3.67 -16.04 3.47
CA GLU A 25 -4.22 -14.80 3.96
C GLU A 25 -3.27 -13.76 3.42
N THR A 26 -3.68 -13.08 2.36
CA THR A 26 -2.96 -11.95 1.81
C THR A 26 -3.02 -10.89 2.90
N ASN A 27 -2.14 -11.03 3.90
CA ASN A 27 -1.85 -9.99 4.84
C ASN A 27 -1.24 -8.90 3.97
N SER A 28 -2.09 -7.98 3.54
CA SER A 28 -1.70 -6.74 2.89
C SER A 28 -0.90 -5.99 3.94
N GLU A 29 0.38 -6.33 4.09
CA GLU A 29 1.24 -5.69 5.07
C GLU A 29 1.39 -4.22 4.66
N GLN A 30 0.63 -3.35 5.31
CA GLN A 30 0.72 -1.92 5.04
C GLN A 30 1.95 -1.38 5.75
N THR A 31 2.88 -0.81 4.98
CA THR A 31 4.04 -0.09 5.53
C THR A 31 3.80 1.41 5.42
N ALA A 32 4.16 2.15 6.46
CA ALA A 32 4.09 3.60 6.46
C ALA A 32 5.19 4.21 5.58
N LEU A 33 4.79 5.06 4.63
CA LEU A 33 5.65 6.03 3.95
C LEU A 33 5.42 7.39 4.62
N SER A 34 6.51 8.04 5.04
CA SER A 34 6.48 9.41 5.52
C SER A 34 7.31 10.32 4.63
N GLY A 35 7.09 11.62 4.70
CA GLY A 35 7.90 12.54 3.90
C GLY A 35 7.57 14.00 4.15
N VAL A 36 8.21 14.86 3.36
CA VAL A 36 7.98 16.31 3.33
C VAL A 36 7.85 16.78 1.89
N VAL A 37 6.94 17.72 1.65
CA VAL A 37 6.79 18.40 0.36
C VAL A 37 7.31 19.83 0.48
N VAL A 38 8.13 20.26 -0.48
CA VAL A 38 8.76 21.59 -0.50
C VAL A 38 8.56 22.28 -1.85
N ASP A 39 8.65 23.61 -1.87
CA ASP A 39 8.76 24.39 -3.10
C ASP A 39 10.16 24.21 -3.69
N SER A 40 10.23 23.89 -4.99
CA SER A 40 11.48 23.56 -5.67
C SER A 40 12.45 24.73 -5.84
N ASN A 41 11.96 25.96 -5.76
CA ASN A 41 12.74 27.17 -6.00
C ASN A 41 13.30 27.75 -4.69
N THR A 42 12.50 27.70 -3.63
CA THR A 42 12.78 28.33 -2.33
C THR A 42 13.22 27.32 -1.27
N GLY A 43 12.82 26.05 -1.40
CA GLY A 43 13.00 25.03 -0.38
C GLY A 43 12.02 25.14 0.80
N GLU A 44 11.06 26.06 0.75
CA GLU A 44 10.05 26.22 1.80
C GLU A 44 9.09 25.03 1.84
N CYS A 45 8.62 24.66 3.05
CA CYS A 45 7.70 23.55 3.22
C CYS A 45 6.29 23.90 2.72
N LEU A 46 5.63 22.97 2.04
CA LEU A 46 4.31 23.17 1.45
C LEU A 46 3.22 22.42 2.21
N GLY A 47 2.42 23.17 2.97
CA GLY A 47 1.22 22.64 3.61
C GLY A 47 -0.01 22.62 2.72
N GLY A 48 -0.91 21.67 2.96
CA GLY A 48 -2.17 21.51 2.23
C GLY A 48 -2.03 20.86 0.84
N VAL A 49 -0.87 20.27 0.53
CA VAL A 49 -0.67 19.48 -0.70
C VAL A 49 -1.55 18.24 -0.61
N ILE A 50 -2.37 18.03 -1.64
CA ILE A 50 -3.21 16.84 -1.80
C ILE A 50 -2.35 15.72 -2.38
N ILE A 51 -2.27 14.60 -1.68
CA ILE A 51 -1.60 13.38 -2.12
C ILE A 51 -2.68 12.34 -2.38
N ARG A 52 -2.94 12.05 -3.65
CA ARG A 52 -3.89 11.00 -4.05
C ARG A 52 -3.19 9.66 -4.18
N LEU A 53 -3.78 8.63 -3.58
CA LEU A 53 -3.33 7.26 -3.66
C LEU A 53 -4.09 6.50 -4.78
N PRO A 54 -3.59 5.33 -5.21
CA PRO A 54 -4.24 4.53 -6.26
C PRO A 54 -5.66 4.05 -5.93
N ASP A 55 -5.98 3.92 -4.64
CA ASP A 55 -7.32 3.54 -4.16
C ASP A 55 -8.31 4.70 -4.14
N GLY A 56 -7.88 5.91 -4.54
CA GLY A 56 -8.68 7.13 -4.54
C GLY A 56 -8.70 7.87 -3.20
N SER A 57 -8.02 7.35 -2.17
CA SER A 57 -7.86 8.07 -0.90
C SER A 57 -6.97 9.29 -1.06
N GLU A 58 -7.21 10.30 -0.22
CA GLU A 58 -6.44 11.55 -0.20
C GLU A 58 -5.80 11.77 1.17
N VAL A 59 -4.53 12.15 1.18
CA VAL A 59 -3.79 12.59 2.36
C VAL A 59 -3.31 14.02 2.12
N TYR A 60 -3.31 14.84 3.16
CA TYR A 60 -2.93 16.26 3.08
C TYR A 60 -1.63 16.48 3.85
N THR A 61 -0.71 17.26 3.28
CA THR A 61 0.47 17.70 4.04
C THR A 61 0.07 18.66 5.16
N ARG A 62 0.75 18.55 6.30
CA ARG A 62 0.62 19.49 7.41
C ARG A 62 1.30 20.82 7.07
N PHE A 63 1.13 21.82 7.94
CA PHE A 63 1.72 23.16 7.73
C PHE A 63 3.25 23.15 7.59
N ASP A 64 3.93 22.15 8.15
CA ASP A 64 5.37 21.92 8.03
C ASP A 64 5.75 21.07 6.81
N GLY A 65 4.81 20.91 5.87
CA GLY A 65 4.98 20.12 4.65
C GLY A 65 5.00 18.60 4.85
N THR A 66 4.89 18.11 6.10
CA THR A 66 5.01 16.68 6.37
C THR A 66 3.77 15.90 6.02
N PHE A 67 3.95 14.63 5.61
CA PHE A 67 2.89 13.66 5.39
C PHE A 67 3.28 12.27 5.91
N SER A 68 2.28 11.44 6.16
CA SER A 68 2.45 10.00 6.42
C SER A 68 1.25 9.25 5.86
N LEU A 69 1.50 8.15 5.14
CA LEU A 69 0.48 7.33 4.47
C LEU A 69 0.89 5.86 4.46
N SER A 70 -0.05 4.96 4.23
CA SER A 70 0.22 3.53 4.09
C SER A 70 0.32 3.14 2.61
N LEU A 71 1.32 2.34 2.25
CA LEU A 71 1.46 1.78 0.90
C LEU A 71 1.16 0.29 0.85
N LEU A 72 0.48 -0.12 -0.22
CA LEU A 72 0.30 -1.52 -0.57
C LEU A 72 1.57 -2.11 -1.18
N GLU A 73 1.66 -3.43 -1.25
CA GLU A 73 2.78 -4.12 -1.91
C GLU A 73 2.80 -3.81 -3.39
N GLY A 74 4.00 -3.70 -3.95
CA GLY A 74 4.18 -3.48 -5.37
C GLY A 74 4.12 -2.01 -5.74
N PHE A 75 3.58 -1.72 -6.92
CA PHE A 75 3.64 -0.40 -7.51
C PHE A 75 2.49 0.49 -7.03
N ASN A 76 2.84 1.68 -6.57
CA ASN A 76 1.91 2.72 -6.14
C ASN A 76 2.22 4.00 -6.92
N GLU A 77 1.24 4.52 -7.67
CA GLU A 77 1.34 5.83 -8.33
C GLU A 77 0.69 6.88 -7.43
N LEU A 78 1.48 7.79 -6.88
CA LEU A 78 1.03 8.89 -6.03
C LEU A 78 0.93 10.18 -6.84
N HIS A 79 -0.17 10.93 -6.67
CA HIS A 79 -0.34 12.22 -7.35
C HIS A 79 -0.35 13.35 -6.32
N PHE A 80 0.61 14.26 -6.43
CA PHE A 80 0.77 15.43 -5.60
C PHE A 80 0.19 16.65 -6.31
N ASN A 81 -0.70 17.37 -5.64
CA ASN A 81 -1.38 18.53 -6.21
C ASN A 81 -1.57 19.64 -5.18
N LEU A 82 -1.22 20.87 -5.55
CA LEU A 82 -1.48 22.08 -4.79
C LEU A 82 -1.83 23.19 -5.79
N PRO A 83 -2.89 23.99 -5.59
CA PRO A 83 -3.19 25.11 -6.48
C PRO A 83 -1.98 26.04 -6.63
N ALA A 84 -1.76 26.55 -7.84
CA ALA A 84 -0.58 27.34 -8.24
C ALA A 84 0.74 26.57 -8.31
N TYR A 85 0.72 25.23 -8.21
CA TYR A 85 1.88 24.37 -8.43
C TYR A 85 1.60 23.32 -9.50
N LYS A 86 2.64 22.97 -10.25
CA LYS A 86 2.65 21.86 -11.19
C LYS A 86 2.40 20.56 -10.44
N GLY A 87 1.29 19.91 -10.77
CA GLY A 87 1.00 18.57 -10.27
C GLY A 87 2.13 17.59 -10.61
N GLN A 88 2.49 16.74 -9.66
CA GLN A 88 3.58 15.77 -9.81
C GLN A 88 3.05 14.35 -9.58
N LYS A 89 3.51 13.42 -10.41
CA LYS A 89 3.26 11.99 -10.24
C LYS A 89 4.52 11.27 -9.84
N LEU A 90 4.41 10.35 -8.89
CA LEU A 90 5.53 9.54 -8.44
C LEU A 90 5.14 8.06 -8.41
N LEU A 91 5.87 7.23 -9.17
CA LEU A 91 5.73 5.79 -9.13
C LEU A 91 6.72 5.22 -8.12
N LEU A 92 6.20 4.61 -7.06
CA LEU A 92 6.99 3.95 -6.02
C LEU A 92 6.75 2.45 -6.08
N ARG A 93 7.80 1.66 -5.95
CA ARG A 93 7.69 0.21 -5.76
C ARG A 93 7.97 -0.14 -4.31
N ARG A 94 6.94 -0.54 -3.58
CA ARG A 94 7.06 -1.13 -2.25
C ARG A 94 7.49 -2.59 -2.39
N LEU A 95 8.62 -2.94 -1.80
CA LEU A 95 9.10 -4.32 -1.71
C LEU A 95 8.64 -4.93 -0.38
N HIS A 96 8.43 -6.24 -0.33
CA HIS A 96 8.06 -6.97 0.89
C HIS A 96 9.13 -6.78 2.00
N ASN A 97 8.72 -6.62 3.26
CA ASN A 97 9.58 -6.52 4.46
C ASN A 97 10.51 -5.29 4.59
N HIS A 98 10.19 -4.15 3.97
CA HIS A 98 11.03 -2.95 4.11
C HIS A 98 10.60 -2.02 5.26
N HIS A 99 11.62 -1.39 5.86
CA HIS A 99 11.50 -0.38 6.92
C HIS A 99 10.73 0.88 6.48
N PRO A 100 10.27 1.71 7.41
CA PRO A 100 9.68 3.01 7.09
C PRO A 100 10.61 3.81 6.18
N HIS A 101 10.05 4.35 5.09
CA HIS A 101 10.79 5.20 4.16
C HIS A 101 10.44 6.66 4.38
N SER A 102 11.44 7.54 4.26
CA SER A 102 11.27 8.99 4.20
C SER A 102 11.53 9.49 2.77
N LEU A 103 10.70 10.42 2.31
CA LEU A 103 10.79 11.01 0.98
C LEU A 103 10.72 12.54 1.05
N VAL A 104 11.54 13.23 0.25
CA VAL A 104 11.38 14.66 -0.04
C VAL A 104 10.80 14.79 -1.45
N VAL A 105 9.69 15.52 -1.58
CA VAL A 105 9.05 15.83 -2.86
C VAL A 105 9.15 17.33 -3.11
N ALA A 106 9.67 17.75 -4.25
CA ALA A 106 9.81 19.15 -4.61
C ALA A 106 8.82 19.52 -5.71
N LEU A 107 7.83 20.36 -5.40
CA LEU A 107 6.85 20.88 -6.35
C LEU A 107 7.31 22.20 -6.93
N ARG A 108 7.02 22.43 -8.21
CA ARG A 108 7.37 23.67 -8.91
C ARG A 108 6.12 24.53 -9.08
N ALA A 109 6.19 25.80 -8.69
CA ALA A 109 5.12 26.77 -8.97
C ALA A 109 4.80 26.86 -10.49
N ASP A 110 3.52 27.02 -10.82
CA ASP A 110 3.02 27.14 -12.20
C ASP A 110 3.30 28.50 -12.85
#